data_AF-A0ABD1JYH1-F1
#
_entry.id   AF-A0ABD1JYH1-F1
#
_cell.length_a   1.000
_cell.length_b   1.000
_cell.length_c   1.000
_cell.angle_alpha   90.00
_cell.angle_beta   90.00
_cell.angle_gamma   90.00
#
_symmetry.space_group_name_H-M   'P 1'
#
loop_
_entity.id
_entity.type
_entity.pdbx_description
1 polymer ?
#
loop_
_entity_poly.entity_id
_entity_poly.type
_entity_poly.pdbx_seq_one_letter_code
_entity_poly.pdbx_strand_id
1 'polypeptide(L)'
;MRSAVFILLVCGLGPLVHAACYLESAPAGGVTFCEDSWDQTQHPVGSTWVNSGCQQCTCGSYGMECCDTMARPSGYPADCEVLYDWKECTYEVVKRNDPNIACPHSAVGK
;
A
#
# COMPACT_ATOMS: atom_id res chain seq x y z
N MET A 1 -21.26 -30.28 33.45
CA MET A 1 -20.02 -29.65 32.95
C MET A 1 -20.09 -29.62 31.43
N ARG A 2 -20.61 -28.52 30.86
CA ARG A 2 -20.60 -28.29 29.41
C ARG A 2 -19.37 -27.43 29.14
N SER A 3 -18.28 -28.06 28.72
CA SER A 3 -17.02 -27.36 28.48
C SER A 3 -17.16 -26.51 27.22
N ALA A 4 -17.04 -25.20 27.39
CA ALA A 4 -17.03 -24.22 26.31
C ALA A 4 -15.74 -24.38 25.50
N VAL A 5 -15.86 -24.77 24.23
CA VAL A 5 -14.75 -24.68 23.27
C VAL A 5 -14.87 -23.32 22.59
N PHE A 6 -14.20 -22.32 23.14
CA PHE A 6 -13.98 -21.05 22.46
C PHE A 6 -12.92 -21.27 21.39
N ILE A 7 -13.36 -21.40 20.13
CA ILE A 7 -12.46 -21.41 18.97
C ILE A 7 -11.93 -19.99 18.80
N LEU A 8 -10.67 -19.78 19.19
CA LEU A 8 -9.93 -18.56 18.86
C LEU A 8 -9.59 -18.58 17.37
N LEU A 9 -10.48 -18.02 16.55
CA LEU A 9 -10.15 -17.59 15.19
C LEU A 9 -9.23 -16.38 15.29
N VAL A 10 -7.93 -16.63 15.45
CA VAL A 10 -6.91 -15.61 15.18
C VAL A 10 -6.83 -15.46 13.67
N CYS A 11 -7.72 -14.64 13.09
CA CYS A 11 -7.52 -14.13 11.75
C CYS A 11 -6.21 -13.35 11.77
N GLY A 12 -5.21 -13.83 11.04
CA GLY A 12 -3.88 -13.25 10.99
C GLY A 12 -3.98 -11.75 10.72
N LEU A 13 -3.65 -10.95 11.73
CA LEU A 13 -3.17 -9.61 11.50
C LEU A 13 -1.85 -9.80 10.76
N GLY A 14 -1.90 -9.78 9.43
CA GLY A 14 -0.71 -9.62 8.62
C GLY A 14 0.07 -8.45 9.20
N PRO A 15 1.38 -8.58 9.44
CA PRO A 15 2.14 -7.46 9.97
C PRO A 15 1.92 -6.28 9.01
N LEU A 16 1.44 -5.15 9.52
CA LEU A 16 1.57 -3.84 8.86
C LEU A 16 3.08 -3.55 8.80
N VAL A 17 3.78 -4.24 7.92
CA VAL A 17 5.20 -4.01 7.70
C VAL A 17 5.27 -2.61 7.10
N HIS A 18 5.92 -1.69 7.82
CA HIS A 18 6.15 -0.32 7.35
C HIS A 18 7.23 -0.27 6.26
N ALA A 19 7.34 -1.33 5.45
CA ALA A 19 8.25 -1.36 4.32
C ALA A 19 7.59 -0.59 3.17
N ALA A 20 8.36 0.23 2.45
CA ALA A 20 7.90 0.85 1.23
C ALA A 20 7.57 -0.20 0.15
N CYS A 21 8.11 -1.42 0.27
CA CYS A 21 7.93 -2.50 -0.70
C CYS A 21 7.60 -3.83 -0.02
N TYR A 22 6.88 -4.69 -0.72
CA TYR A 22 6.66 -6.08 -0.35
C TYR A 22 6.85 -7.03 -1.54
N LEU A 23 7.17 -8.28 -1.22
CA LEU A 23 7.34 -9.37 -2.17
C LEU A 23 6.32 -10.47 -1.89
N GLU A 24 5.55 -10.82 -2.91
CA GLU A 24 4.67 -11.98 -2.90
C GLU A 24 5.32 -13.09 -3.73
N SER A 25 5.71 -14.19 -3.08
CA SER A 25 6.38 -15.29 -3.77
C SER A 25 5.39 -16.17 -4.53
N ALA A 26 5.77 -16.56 -5.75
CA ALA A 26 5.05 -17.56 -6.52
C ALA A 26 5.18 -18.97 -5.89
N PRO A 27 4.20 -19.87 -6.15
CA PRO A 27 4.33 -21.29 -5.83
C PRO A 27 5.51 -21.96 -6.55
N ALA A 28 5.91 -23.14 -6.06
CA ALA A 28 6.91 -23.98 -6.72
C ALA A 28 6.42 -24.36 -8.13
N GLY A 29 7.13 -23.88 -9.17
CA GLY A 29 6.72 -24.01 -10.57
C GLY A 29 6.47 -22.66 -11.27
N GLY A 30 6.47 -21.55 -10.53
CA GLY A 30 6.28 -20.21 -11.06
C GLY A 30 4.82 -19.87 -11.37
N VAL A 31 4.59 -18.68 -11.93
CA VAL A 31 3.28 -18.18 -12.35
C VAL A 31 3.32 -17.64 -13.77
N THR A 32 2.16 -17.53 -14.41
CA THR A 32 1.99 -16.84 -15.71
C THR A 32 1.38 -15.46 -15.57
N PHE A 33 0.71 -15.21 -14.44
CA PHE A 33 0.16 -13.92 -14.04
C PHE A 33 0.27 -13.74 -12.53
N CYS A 34 0.29 -12.50 -12.08
CA CYS A 34 0.17 -12.11 -10.69
C CYS A 34 -1.22 -11.52 -10.46
N GLU A 35 -1.79 -11.77 -9.28
CA GLU A 35 -3.07 -11.22 -8.86
C GLU A 35 -2.80 -10.00 -7.97
N ASP A 36 -3.23 -8.83 -8.43
CA ASP A 36 -3.20 -7.61 -7.63
C ASP A 36 -4.41 -7.62 -6.70
N SER A 37 -4.17 -7.86 -5.42
CA SER A 37 -5.24 -7.90 -4.42
C SER A 37 -5.90 -6.54 -4.16
N TRP A 38 -5.24 -5.43 -4.53
CA TRP A 38 -5.76 -4.09 -4.34
C TRP A 38 -6.85 -3.76 -5.36
N ASP A 39 -6.57 -4.02 -6.63
CA ASP A 39 -7.46 -3.73 -7.75
C ASP A 39 -8.29 -4.95 -8.21
N GLN A 40 -7.99 -6.13 -7.67
CA GLN A 40 -8.58 -7.42 -8.06
C GLN A 40 -8.36 -7.72 -9.56
N THR A 41 -7.19 -7.35 -10.08
CA THR A 41 -6.79 -7.50 -11.48
C THR A 41 -5.69 -8.54 -11.64
N GLN A 42 -5.63 -9.16 -12.83
CA GLN A 42 -4.57 -10.10 -13.19
C GLN A 42 -3.59 -9.45 -14.17
N HIS A 43 -2.31 -9.56 -13.86
CA HIS A 43 -1.23 -8.94 -14.62
C HIS A 43 -0.24 -10.00 -15.11
N PRO A 44 0.06 -10.09 -16.41
CA PRO A 44 0.94 -11.13 -16.94
C PRO A 44 2.38 -10.95 -16.45
N VAL A 45 3.13 -12.05 -16.38
CA VAL A 45 4.58 -11.99 -16.09
C VAL A 45 5.29 -11.08 -17.10
N GLY A 46 6.19 -10.23 -16.58
CA GLY A 46 6.91 -9.21 -17.31
C GLY A 46 6.23 -7.84 -17.35
N SER A 47 5.01 -7.71 -16.79
CA SER A 47 4.31 -6.43 -16.70
C SER A 47 4.70 -5.63 -15.45
N THR A 48 4.58 -4.32 -15.59
CA THR A 48 4.66 -3.34 -14.50
C THR A 48 3.45 -2.41 -14.59
N TRP A 49 2.83 -2.10 -13.45
CA TRP A 49 1.68 -1.19 -13.37
C TRP A 49 1.70 -0.42 -12.06
N VAL A 50 0.87 0.63 -11.98
CA VAL A 50 0.54 1.30 -10.72
C VAL A 50 -0.90 0.98 -10.39
N ASN A 51 -1.15 0.45 -9.19
CA ASN A 51 -2.49 0.10 -8.73
C ASN A 51 -3.18 1.26 -8.03
N SER A 52 -4.47 1.13 -7.70
CA SER A 52 -5.22 2.20 -7.01
C SER A 52 -4.79 2.43 -5.56
N GLY A 53 -3.91 1.59 -5.03
CA GLY A 53 -3.24 1.76 -3.74
C GLY A 53 -1.99 2.62 -3.81
N CYS A 54 -1.68 3.16 -5.00
CA CYS A 54 -0.46 3.88 -5.27
C CYS A 54 0.79 3.05 -5.03
N GLN A 55 0.76 1.83 -5.55
CA GLN A 55 1.90 0.92 -5.53
C GLN A 55 2.32 0.60 -6.96
N GLN A 56 3.60 0.77 -7.26
CA GLN A 56 4.19 0.28 -8.51
C GLN A 56 4.53 -1.18 -8.30
N CYS A 57 3.82 -2.03 -9.04
CA CYS A 57 3.95 -3.46 -8.99
C CYS A 57 4.64 -3.98 -10.25
N THR A 58 5.50 -4.98 -10.09
CA THR A 58 6.13 -5.72 -11.17
C THR A 58 5.90 -7.21 -10.98
N CYS A 59 5.30 -7.85 -11.98
CA CYS A 59 5.05 -9.29 -11.98
C CYS A 59 6.21 -10.04 -12.64
N GLY A 60 6.93 -10.85 -11.87
CA GLY A 60 7.99 -11.74 -12.35
C GLY A 60 7.57 -13.21 -12.33
N SER A 61 8.38 -14.08 -12.93
CA SER A 61 8.13 -15.53 -12.91
C SER A 61 8.20 -16.15 -11.51
N TYR A 62 8.88 -15.47 -10.59
CA TYR A 62 9.08 -15.90 -9.20
C TYR A 62 8.08 -15.28 -8.22
N GLY A 63 7.18 -14.41 -8.69
CA GLY A 63 6.26 -13.67 -7.83
C GLY A 63 6.10 -12.21 -8.23
N MET A 64 5.49 -11.42 -7.35
CA MET A 64 5.21 -10.01 -7.54
C MET A 64 5.97 -9.17 -6.52
N GLU A 65 6.55 -8.05 -6.96
CA GLU A 65 7.07 -7.00 -6.09
C GLU A 65 6.21 -5.77 -6.25
N CYS A 66 5.80 -5.14 -5.14
CA CYS A 66 5.04 -3.90 -5.15
C CYS A 66 5.64 -2.91 -4.18
N CYS A 67 5.79 -1.65 -4.61
CA CYS A 67 6.34 -0.57 -3.81
C CYS A 67 5.44 0.67 -3.81
N ASP A 68 5.27 1.32 -2.66
CA ASP A 68 4.59 2.60 -2.53
C ASP A 68 5.24 3.65 -3.46
N THR A 69 4.46 4.27 -4.34
CA THR A 69 4.92 5.33 -5.25
C THR A 69 4.84 6.72 -4.64
N MET A 70 4.05 6.82 -3.57
CA MET A 70 3.76 8.05 -2.84
C MET A 70 4.46 8.01 -1.48
N ALA A 71 5.31 9.00 -1.21
CA ALA A 71 5.94 9.16 0.09
C ALA A 71 4.88 9.49 1.15
N ARG A 72 5.17 9.17 2.42
CA ARG A 72 4.26 9.46 3.53
C ARG A 72 4.64 10.80 4.16
N PRO A 73 3.75 11.82 4.15
CA PRO A 73 4.03 13.08 4.81
C PRO A 73 4.17 12.90 6.32
N SER A 74 5.08 13.66 6.92
CA SER A 74 5.41 13.60 8.34
C SER A 74 5.84 14.98 8.84
N GLY A 75 5.79 15.17 10.17
CA GLY A 75 6.30 16.39 10.80
C GLY A 75 5.58 17.68 10.40
N TYR A 76 4.32 17.60 9.96
CA TYR A 76 3.51 18.78 9.65
C TYR A 76 2.80 19.34 10.89
N PRO A 77 2.52 20.66 10.94
CA PRO A 77 1.84 21.29 12.07
C PRO A 77 0.45 20.73 12.35
N ALA A 78 0.01 20.83 13.61
CA ALA A 78 -1.28 20.29 14.06
C ALA A 78 -2.50 21.00 13.44
N ASP A 79 -2.33 22.20 12.87
CA ASP A 79 -3.38 22.94 12.16
C ASP A 79 -3.37 22.67 10.65
N CYS A 80 -2.61 21.68 10.21
CA CYS A 80 -2.56 21.20 8.85
C CYS A 80 -3.22 19.82 8.70
N GLU A 81 -3.55 19.47 7.47
CA GLU A 81 -4.06 18.18 7.04
C GLU A 81 -3.45 17.78 5.71
N VAL A 82 -3.62 16.51 5.34
CA VAL A 82 -3.10 15.93 4.10
C VAL A 82 -4.27 15.67 3.17
N LEU A 83 -4.22 16.25 1.98
CA LEU A 83 -5.15 15.99 0.89
C LEU A 83 -4.49 15.01 -0.07
N TYR A 84 -5.00 13.78 -0.11
CA TYR A 84 -4.49 12.74 -1.00
C TYR A 84 -5.22 12.76 -2.33
N ASP A 85 -4.46 12.73 -3.42
CA ASP A 85 -4.93 12.37 -4.76
C ASP A 85 -4.48 10.95 -5.07
N TRP A 86 -5.37 9.99 -4.82
CA TRP A 86 -5.14 8.57 -5.07
C TRP A 86 -5.12 8.19 -6.56
N LYS A 87 -5.63 9.08 -7.43
CA LYS A 87 -5.63 8.84 -8.87
C LYS A 87 -4.27 9.17 -9.47
N GLU A 88 -3.71 10.30 -9.07
CA GLU A 88 -2.38 10.75 -9.52
C GLU A 88 -1.25 10.26 -8.60
N CYS A 89 -1.60 9.62 -7.48
CA CYS A 89 -0.69 9.14 -6.44
C CYS A 89 0.21 10.24 -5.88
N THR A 90 -0.42 11.34 -5.51
CA THR A 90 0.21 12.51 -4.92
C THR A 90 -0.55 12.98 -3.67
N TYR A 91 0.05 13.91 -2.94
CA TYR A 91 -0.62 14.56 -1.83
C TYR A 91 -0.18 16.02 -1.71
N GLU A 92 -1.02 16.80 -1.04
CA GLU A 92 -0.68 18.14 -0.56
C GLU A 92 -0.87 18.21 0.95
N VAL A 93 -0.03 18.96 1.64
CA VAL A 93 -0.20 19.26 3.07
C VAL A 93 -0.60 20.72 3.20
N VAL A 94 -1.80 20.99 3.69
CA VAL A 94 -2.43 22.32 3.66
C VAL A 94 -3.05 22.67 5.00
N LYS A 95 -3.39 23.95 5.22
CA LYS A 95 -4.12 24.39 6.42
C LYS A 95 -5.54 23.84 6.41
N ARG A 96 -6.00 23.34 7.56
CA ARG A 96 -7.39 22.84 7.72
C ARG A 96 -8.47 23.88 7.43
N ASN A 97 -8.18 25.15 7.71
CA ASN A 97 -9.14 26.24 7.55
C ASN A 97 -9.04 26.94 6.18
N ASP A 98 -7.98 26.67 5.41
CA ASP A 98 -7.77 27.22 4.06
C ASP A 98 -6.84 26.31 3.25
N PRO A 99 -7.41 25.40 2.43
CA PRO A 99 -6.64 24.49 1.59
C PRO A 99 -5.70 25.17 0.60
N ASN A 100 -5.82 26.48 0.33
CA ASN A 100 -4.91 27.20 -0.57
C ASN A 100 -3.56 27.54 0.11
N ILE A 101 -3.43 27.31 1.41
CA ILE A 101 -2.22 27.59 2.17
C ILE A 101 -1.47 26.29 2.45
N ALA A 102 -0.36 26.08 1.75
CA ALA A 102 0.53 24.95 1.96
C ALA A 102 1.23 25.00 3.33
N CYS A 103 1.50 23.82 3.90
CA CYS A 103 2.18 23.64 5.16
C CYS A 103 3.58 23.01 4.99
N PRO A 104 4.57 23.43 5.80
CA PRO A 104 5.86 22.78 5.84
C PRO A 104 5.69 21.35 6.37
N HIS A 105 6.40 20.40 5.75
CA HIS A 105 6.39 19.00 6.14
C HIS A 105 7.68 18.33 5.67
N SER A 106 7.99 17.17 6.25
CA SER A 106 8.96 16.22 5.73
C SER A 106 8.21 15.04 5.09
N ALA A 107 8.90 14.20 4.33
CA ALA A 107 8.34 12.99 3.74
C ALA A 107 9.26 11.81 4.02
N VAL A 108 8.67 10.63 4.22
CA VAL A 108 9.39 9.38 4.47
C VAL A 108 8.90 8.31 3.51
N GLY A 109 9.82 7.49 2.99
CA GLY A 109 9.51 6.41 2.05
C GLY A 109 9.41 6.87 0.59
N LYS A 110 9.12 5.90 -0.28
CA LYS A 110 9.37 5.84 -1.74
C LYS A 110 10.73 5.25 -2.12
#